data_AF-A0A938UXB9-F1
#
_entry.id   AF-A0A938UXB9-F1
#
_cell.length_a   1.000
_cell.length_b   1.000
_cell.length_c   1.000
_cell.angle_alpha   90.00
_cell.angle_beta   90.00
_cell.angle_gamma   90.00
#
_symmetry.space_group_name_H-M   'P 1'
#
loop_
_entity.id
_entity.type
_entity.pdbx_description
1 polymer ?
#
loop_
_entity_poly.entity_id
_entity_poly.type
_entity_poly.pdbx_seq_one_letter_code
_entity_poly.pdbx_strand_id
1 'polypeptide(L)'
;VEYIHTHKTGALILASVRTGVKLGGGSDETLKVFTGYGEKIGLAFQIVDDILNVEGKAELLGKSTGSDLFKKKATYPSLLGIEESRKRAGELMKSAIDALQPFGSEVEPLKEIARFIVLRES
;
A
#
# COMPACT_ATOMS: atom_id res chain seq x y z
N VAL A 1 -9.65 -16.24 2.41
CA VAL A 1 -9.31 -16.08 0.98
C VAL A 1 -8.78 -14.67 0.69
N GLU A 2 -9.48 -13.58 1.03
CA GLU A 2 -8.98 -12.19 0.86
C GLU A 2 -7.66 -11.87 1.59
N TYR A 3 -7.43 -12.34 2.82
CA TYR A 3 -6.15 -12.12 3.54
C TYR A 3 -4.93 -12.65 2.76
N ILE A 4 -5.12 -13.71 1.99
CA ILE A 4 -4.11 -14.26 1.08
C ILE A 4 -3.95 -13.37 -0.16
N HIS A 5 -5.04 -12.78 -0.68
CA HIS A 5 -4.98 -11.86 -1.82
C HIS A 5 -4.25 -10.57 -1.47
N THR A 6 -4.52 -9.94 -0.31
CA THR A 6 -3.81 -8.73 0.11
C THR A 6 -2.31 -8.98 0.29
N HIS A 7 -1.92 -10.05 0.99
CA HIS A 7 -0.51 -10.43 1.15
C HIS A 7 0.17 -10.75 -0.20
N LYS A 8 -0.54 -11.39 -1.13
CA LYS A 8 -0.03 -11.66 -2.49
C LYS A 8 0.22 -10.38 -3.28
N THR A 9 -0.68 -9.39 -3.20
CA THR A 9 -0.53 -8.15 -3.98
C THR A 9 0.67 -7.33 -3.50
N GLY A 10 0.83 -7.17 -2.18
CA GLY A 10 2.02 -6.50 -1.63
C GLY A 10 3.32 -7.21 -2.00
N ALA A 11 3.33 -8.54 -1.93
CA ALA A 11 4.48 -9.35 -2.34
C ALA A 11 4.78 -9.21 -3.85
N LEU A 12 3.74 -9.12 -4.70
CA LEU A 12 3.91 -8.93 -6.14
C LEU A 12 4.47 -7.54 -6.47
N ILE A 13 4.01 -6.48 -5.79
CA ILE A 13 4.58 -5.13 -5.93
C ILE A 13 6.07 -5.17 -5.58
N LEU A 14 6.43 -5.78 -4.45
CA LEU A 14 7.82 -5.94 -4.04
C LEU A 14 8.64 -6.73 -5.08
N ALA A 15 8.09 -7.83 -5.58
CA ALA A 15 8.75 -8.66 -6.59
C ALA A 15 8.99 -7.87 -7.89
N SER A 16 8.02 -7.09 -8.36
CA SER A 16 8.14 -6.23 -9.54
C SER A 16 9.24 -5.19 -9.38
N VAL A 17 9.29 -4.50 -8.24
CA VAL A 17 10.33 -3.51 -7.95
C VAL A 17 11.72 -4.16 -7.92
N ARG A 18 11.88 -5.27 -7.20
CA ARG A 18 13.17 -5.97 -7.10
C ARG A 18 13.63 -6.53 -8.45
N THR A 19 12.69 -7.00 -9.27
CA THR A 19 12.98 -7.50 -10.62
C THR A 19 13.51 -6.37 -11.50
N GLY A 20 12.90 -5.18 -11.46
CA GLY A 20 13.37 -4.01 -12.19
C GLY A 20 14.82 -3.64 -11.83
N VAL A 21 15.15 -3.59 -10.54
CA VAL A 21 16.53 -3.30 -10.09
C VAL A 21 17.53 -4.34 -10.56
N LYS A 22 17.18 -5.63 -10.46
CA LYS A 22 18.05 -6.72 -10.90
C LYS A 22 18.31 -6.70 -12.40
N LEU A 23 17.26 -6.50 -13.21
CA LEU A 23 17.38 -6.42 -14.67
C LEU A 23 18.13 -5.16 -15.11
N GLY A 24 18.00 -4.06 -14.36
CA GLY A 24 18.74 -2.82 -14.57
C GLY A 24 20.20 -2.85 -14.10
N GLY A 25 20.68 -3.98 -13.56
CA GLY A 25 22.07 -4.11 -13.08
C GLY A 25 22.39 -3.30 -11.82
N GLY A 26 21.39 -2.98 -10.99
CA GLY A 26 21.60 -2.25 -9.73
C GLY A 26 22.43 -3.04 -8.72
N SER A 27 23.16 -2.33 -7.86
CA SER A 27 23.96 -2.95 -6.79
C SER A 27 23.09 -3.55 -5.68
N ASP A 28 23.69 -4.30 -4.76
CA ASP A 28 23.00 -4.84 -3.59
C ASP A 28 22.47 -3.72 -2.67
N GLU A 29 23.19 -2.60 -2.55
CA GLU A 29 22.72 -1.42 -1.83
C GLU A 29 21.49 -0.81 -2.50
N THR A 30 21.51 -0.66 -3.82
CA THR A 30 20.34 -0.21 -4.59
C THR A 30 19.17 -1.17 -4.38
N LEU A 31 19.40 -2.48 -4.50
CA LEU A 31 18.37 -3.50 -4.29
C LEU A 31 17.77 -3.42 -2.88
N LYS A 32 18.58 -3.15 -1.86
CA LYS A 32 18.10 -2.98 -0.47
C LYS A 32 17.20 -1.76 -0.32
N VAL A 33 17.57 -0.61 -0.88
CA VAL A 33 16.73 0.60 -0.83
C VAL A 33 15.39 0.37 -1.53
N PHE A 34 15.42 -0.18 -2.73
CA PHE A 34 14.22 -0.43 -3.52
C PHE A 34 13.35 -1.56 -2.94
N THR A 35 13.96 -2.54 -2.26
CA THR A 35 13.22 -3.53 -1.45
C THR A 35 12.43 -2.82 -0.34
N GLY A 36 13.08 -1.92 0.40
CA GLY A 36 12.42 -1.15 1.45
C GLY A 36 11.34 -0.18 0.92
N TYR A 37 11.46 0.32 -0.30
CA TYR A 37 10.39 1.04 -1.00
C TYR A 37 9.22 0.10 -1.32
N GLY A 38 9.48 -1.03 -1.97
CA GLY A 38 8.45 -1.99 -2.39
C GLY A 38 7.66 -2.58 -1.23
N GLU A 39 8.29 -2.85 -0.10
CA GLU A 39 7.62 -3.32 1.12
C GLU A 39 6.64 -2.29 1.68
N LYS A 40 7.05 -1.02 1.76
CA LYS A 40 6.21 0.07 2.28
C LYS A 40 5.02 0.34 1.36
N ILE A 41 5.26 0.40 0.05
CA ILE A 41 4.19 0.63 -0.93
C ILE A 41 3.25 -0.57 -1.03
N GLY A 42 3.78 -1.80 -0.96
CA GLY A 42 2.98 -3.01 -0.91
C GLY A 42 2.04 -3.03 0.31
N LEU A 43 2.52 -2.62 1.49
CA LEU A 43 1.70 -2.50 2.68
C LEU A 43 0.69 -1.35 2.57
N ALA A 44 1.11 -0.18 2.08
CA ALA A 44 0.21 0.96 1.88
C ALA A 44 -0.94 0.60 0.93
N PHE A 45 -0.66 -0.14 -0.14
CA PHE A 45 -1.67 -0.65 -1.06
C PHE A 45 -2.72 -1.51 -0.34
N GLN A 46 -2.30 -2.45 0.50
CA GLN A 46 -3.21 -3.32 1.25
C GLN A 46 -4.11 -2.52 2.19
N ILE A 47 -3.54 -1.52 2.89
CA ILE A 47 -4.31 -0.66 3.79
C ILE A 47 -5.37 0.13 3.02
N VAL A 48 -5.00 0.73 1.89
CA VAL A 48 -5.93 1.49 1.05
C VAL A 48 -7.01 0.59 0.47
N ASP A 49 -6.65 -0.61 0.01
CA ASP A 49 -7.60 -1.60 -0.49
C ASP A 49 -8.61 -2.02 0.59
N ASP A 50 -8.14 -2.27 1.82
CA ASP A 50 -9.00 -2.57 2.96
C ASP A 50 -9.96 -1.40 3.27
N ILE A 51 -9.50 -0.15 3.17
CA ILE A 51 -10.33 1.06 3.36
C ILE A 51 -11.43 1.12 2.28
N LEU A 52 -11.05 1.02 1.01
CA LEU A 52 -12.00 1.10 -0.11
C LEU A 52 -13.05 -0.03 -0.05
N ASN A 53 -12.62 -1.24 0.30
CA ASN A 53 -13.51 -2.39 0.50
C ASN A 53 -14.52 -2.15 1.63
N VAL A 54 -14.12 -1.43 2.67
CA VAL A 54 -14.98 -1.08 3.80
C VAL A 54 -15.98 0.02 3.42
N GLU A 55 -15.49 1.11 2.82
CA GLU A 55 -16.29 2.26 2.42
C GLU A 55 -17.32 1.85 1.35
N GLY A 56 -16.93 1.08 0.33
CA GLY A 56 -17.82 0.60 -0.71
C GLY A 56 -18.91 -0.37 -0.21
N LYS A 57 -18.61 -1.21 0.80
CA LYS A 57 -19.64 -2.07 1.43
C LYS A 57 -20.65 -1.25 2.22
N ALA A 58 -20.22 -0.19 2.90
CA ALA A 58 -21.11 0.70 3.64
C ALA A 58 -22.08 1.46 2.71
N GLU A 59 -21.61 1.84 1.53
CA GLU A 59 -22.44 2.47 0.49
C GLU A 59 -23.48 1.49 -0.08
N LEU A 60 -23.06 0.26 -0.43
CA LEU A 60 -23.93 -0.77 -1.00
C LEU A 60 -25.02 -1.27 -0.04
N LEU A 61 -24.74 -1.32 1.27
CA LEU A 61 -25.66 -1.87 2.27
C LEU A 61 -26.65 -0.85 2.84
N GLY A 62 -26.50 0.43 2.49
CA GLY A 62 -27.22 1.53 3.13
C GLY A 62 -26.74 1.75 4.56
N LYS A 63 -26.67 3.01 5.00
CA LYS A 63 -26.06 3.51 6.25
C LYS A 63 -26.43 2.80 7.58
N SER A 64 -27.36 1.84 7.58
CA SER A 64 -28.04 1.34 8.78
C SER A 64 -27.59 -0.05 9.26
N THR A 65 -26.90 -0.88 8.47
CA THR A 65 -26.65 -2.30 8.81
C THR A 65 -25.18 -2.66 9.09
N GLY A 66 -24.28 -1.68 9.03
CA GLY A 66 -22.82 -1.93 9.03
C GLY A 66 -22.22 -2.47 10.32
N SER A 67 -22.83 -2.25 11.50
CA SER A 67 -22.15 -2.40 12.79
C SER A 67 -21.71 -3.83 13.16
N ASP A 68 -22.37 -4.86 12.61
CA ASP A 68 -22.09 -6.25 12.99
C ASP A 68 -21.22 -7.03 11.99
N LEU A 69 -21.00 -6.52 10.77
CA LEU A 69 -20.15 -7.17 9.76
C LEU A 69 -18.66 -6.83 9.90
N PHE A 70 -18.31 -5.75 10.59
CA PHE A 70 -16.91 -5.35 10.83
C PHE A 70 -16.16 -6.31 11.76
N LYS A 71 -16.87 -7.00 12.67
CA LYS A 71 -16.25 -7.73 13.79
C LYS A 71 -15.66 -9.11 13.44
N LYS A 72 -15.73 -9.55 12.17
CA LYS A 72 -15.27 -10.91 11.78
C LYS A 72 -13.96 -10.95 10.99
N LYS A 73 -13.33 -9.81 10.67
CA LYS A 73 -12.05 -9.78 9.93
C LYS A 73 -11.12 -8.75 10.56
N ALA A 74 -9.93 -9.17 10.98
CA ALA A 74 -8.87 -8.28 11.44
C ALA A 74 -8.21 -7.58 10.23
N THR A 75 -8.84 -6.53 9.72
CA THR A 75 -8.27 -5.60 8.72
C THR A 75 -7.77 -4.33 9.41
N TYR A 76 -6.90 -3.55 8.76
CA TYR A 76 -6.39 -2.30 9.32
C TYR A 76 -7.51 -1.35 9.79
N PRO A 77 -8.55 -1.07 8.97
CA PRO A 77 -9.67 -0.21 9.39
C PRO A 77 -10.48 -0.78 10.55
N SER A 78 -10.61 -2.10 10.66
CA SER A 78 -11.33 -2.74 11.78
C SER A 78 -10.60 -2.62 13.12
N LEU A 79 -9.27 -2.47 13.09
CA LEU A 79 -8.41 -2.39 14.28
C LEU A 79 -8.10 -0.96 14.68
N LEU A 80 -7.79 -0.08 13.71
CA LEU A 80 -7.32 1.28 13.94
C LEU A 80 -8.36 2.36 13.60
N GLY A 81 -9.46 2.00 12.95
CA GLY A 81 -10.37 2.95 12.32
C GLY A 81 -9.88 3.42 10.94
N ILE A 82 -10.78 4.00 10.16
CA ILE A 82 -10.52 4.43 8.77
C ILE A 82 -9.51 5.58 8.72
N GLU A 83 -9.70 6.62 9.53
CA GLU A 83 -8.82 7.80 9.54
C GLU A 83 -7.37 7.43 9.85
N GLU A 84 -7.17 6.61 10.89
CA GLU A 84 -5.82 6.24 11.32
C GLU A 84 -5.17 5.22 10.40
N SER A 85 -5.97 4.38 9.73
CA SER A 85 -5.49 3.56 8.61
C SER A 85 -5.02 4.42 7.43
N ARG A 86 -5.78 5.48 7.08
CA ARG A 86 -5.43 6.40 5.99
C ARG A 86 -4.14 7.17 6.31
N LYS A 87 -4.01 7.66 7.55
CA LYS A 87 -2.77 8.28 8.03
C LYS A 87 -1.59 7.32 7.94
N ARG A 88 -1.76 6.06 8.37
CA ARG A 88 -0.72 5.05 8.29
C ARG A 88 -0.25 4.79 6.85
N ALA A 89 -1.18 4.72 5.89
CA ALA A 89 -0.82 4.61 4.47
C ALA A 89 -0.02 5.83 3.98
N GLY A 90 -0.41 7.04 4.40
CA GLY A 90 0.32 8.28 4.12
C GLY A 90 1.75 8.30 4.67
N GLU A 91 1.96 7.83 5.91
CA GLU A 91 3.29 7.69 6.51
C GLU A 91 4.18 6.72 5.73
N LEU A 92 3.62 5.57 5.33
CA LEU A 92 4.33 4.56 4.54
C LEU A 92 4.74 5.11 3.18
N MET A 93 3.84 5.81 2.49
CA MET A 93 4.12 6.51 1.23
C MET A 93 5.24 7.53 1.39
N LYS A 94 5.14 8.42 2.39
CA LYS A 94 6.16 9.44 2.63
C LYS A 94 7.52 8.80 2.89
N SER A 95 7.58 7.80 3.76
CA SER A 95 8.83 7.09 4.07
C SER A 95 9.41 6.35 2.85
N ALA A 96 8.56 5.80 1.98
CA ALA A 96 9.00 5.17 0.74
C ALA A 96 9.59 6.19 -0.26
N ILE A 97 8.94 7.35 -0.41
CA ILE A 97 9.43 8.45 -1.27
C ILE A 97 10.74 9.03 -0.72
N ASP A 98 10.81 9.26 0.58
CA ASP A 98 12.01 9.80 1.25
C ASP A 98 13.22 8.87 1.03
N ALA A 99 13.01 7.55 1.05
CA ALA A 99 14.07 6.56 0.78
C ALA A 99 14.63 6.62 -0.66
N LEU A 100 13.89 7.16 -1.61
CA LEU A 100 14.31 7.30 -3.01
C LEU A 100 15.03 8.63 -3.30
N GLN A 101 15.08 9.58 -2.36
CA GLN A 101 15.73 10.89 -2.59
C GLN A 101 17.17 10.81 -3.14
N PRO A 102 18.03 9.88 -2.72
CA PRO A 102 19.40 9.79 -3.25
C PRO A 102 19.51 9.51 -4.76
N PHE A 103 18.44 9.02 -5.39
CA PHE A 103 18.41 8.68 -6.81
C PHE A 103 17.89 9.83 -7.72
N GLY A 104 17.61 11.00 -7.14
CA GLY A 104 17.27 12.20 -7.90
C GLY A 104 15.94 12.14 -8.64
N SER A 105 15.95 12.59 -9.90
CA SER A 105 14.76 12.67 -10.77
C SER A 105 14.43 11.36 -11.49
N GLU A 106 15.37 10.42 -11.60
CA GLU A 106 15.16 9.14 -12.30
C GLU A 106 14.08 8.28 -11.62
N VAL A 107 13.89 8.47 -10.32
CA VAL A 107 12.88 7.77 -9.51
C VAL A 107 11.54 8.50 -9.43
N GLU A 108 11.35 9.61 -10.14
CA GLU A 108 10.09 10.37 -10.08
C GLU A 108 8.86 9.53 -10.46
N PRO A 109 8.90 8.66 -11.49
CA PRO A 109 7.78 7.76 -11.78
C PRO A 109 7.39 6.85 -10.61
N LEU A 110 8.37 6.40 -9.81
CA LEU A 110 8.09 5.59 -8.62
C LEU A 110 7.45 6.41 -7.49
N LYS A 111 7.81 7.69 -7.35
CA LYS A 111 7.15 8.58 -6.39
C LYS A 111 5.72 8.86 -6.81
N GLU A 112 5.45 9.01 -8.11
CA GLU A 112 4.10 9.18 -8.65
C GLU A 112 3.24 7.93 -8.42
N ILE A 113 3.78 6.74 -8.67
CA ILE A 113 3.08 5.47 -8.37
C ILE A 113 2.75 5.37 -6.88
N ALA A 114 3.69 5.72 -6.00
CA ALA A 114 3.45 5.72 -4.56
C ALA A 114 2.31 6.66 -4.15
N ARG A 115 2.27 7.87 -4.72
CA ARG A 115 1.18 8.83 -4.51
C ARG A 115 -0.15 8.32 -5.05
N PHE A 116 -0.16 7.79 -6.26
CA PHE A 116 -1.35 7.23 -6.89
C PHE A 116 -1.97 6.12 -6.03
N ILE A 117 -1.15 5.19 -5.54
CA ILE A 117 -1.62 4.07 -4.72
C ILE A 117 -2.34 4.53 -3.44
N VAL A 118 -1.87 5.61 -2.81
CA VAL A 118 -2.41 6.08 -1.53
C VAL A 118 -3.55 7.09 -1.70
N LEU A 119 -3.53 7.87 -2.78
CA LEU A 119 -4.52 8.93 -3.03
C LEU A 119 -5.68 8.47 -3.92
N ARG A 120 -5.69 7.21 -4.39
CA ARG A 120 -6.81 6.69 -5.19
C ARG A 120 -8.12 6.64 -4.39
N GLU A 121 -9.21 6.94 -5.07
CA GLU A 121 -10.57 6.90 -4.53
C GLU A 121 -11.36 5.66 -5.00
N SER A 122 -10.79 4.87 -5.92
CA SER A 122 -11.37 3.64 -6.48
C SER A 122 -10.29 2.65 -6.94
#